data_AF-A0A537RCE7-F1
#
_entry.id   AF-A0A537RCE7-F1
#
_cell.length_a   1.000
_cell.length_b   1.000
_cell.length_c   1.000
_cell.angle_alpha   90.00
_cell.angle_beta   90.00
_cell.angle_gamma   90.00
#
_symmetry.space_group_name_H-M   'P 1'
#
loop_
_entity.id
_entity.type
_entity.pdbx_description
1 polymer ?
#
loop_
_entity_poly.entity_id
_entity_poly.type
_entity_poly.pdbx_seq_one_letter_code
_entity_poly.pdbx_strand_id
1 'polypeptide(L)'
;MPRQVILLAFFGAAPAGAQPGAICAQSGVVAGGDHTCAFTVLGAAMCSGDNQFGQVGNGAISTSVPVPTRVSGLMPATNGAGQPPTFVAGQRHTCAIVLPGMTPMCWGDRGAGQLGDGQIGGLSLTPVPVVADPAHAPFPAFTLAAGDSHTCAIDTGLHVQCWGDDRVGQLGDGRSGAGASSANPTFPVAAPSILDAPAIGLAGGKVRLP
;
A
#
# COMPACT_ATOMS: atom_id res chain seq x y z
N MET A 1 -18.21 7.44 -10.08
CA MET A 1 -17.33 7.80 -11.22
C MET A 1 -16.04 7.00 -11.07
N PRO A 2 -15.44 6.44 -12.13
CA PRO A 2 -14.18 5.72 -12.00
C PRO A 2 -13.04 6.70 -11.69
N ARG A 3 -12.61 6.76 -10.43
CA ARG A 3 -11.38 7.47 -10.05
C ARG A 3 -10.19 6.59 -10.41
N GLN A 4 -9.46 6.96 -11.45
CA GLN A 4 -8.23 6.27 -11.84
C GLN A 4 -7.17 6.49 -10.76
N VAL A 5 -6.80 5.42 -10.05
CA VAL A 5 -5.57 5.40 -9.23
C VAL A 5 -4.40 5.36 -10.21
N ILE A 6 -3.88 6.54 -10.57
CA ILE A 6 -2.68 6.63 -11.41
C ILE A 6 -1.51 6.16 -10.54
N LEU A 7 -0.98 4.97 -10.84
CA LEU A 7 0.26 4.47 -10.26
C LEU A 7 1.43 5.30 -10.79
N LEU A 8 1.62 6.50 -10.22
CA LEU A 8 2.81 7.32 -10.43
C LEU A 8 4.00 6.67 -9.71
N ALA A 9 4.51 5.59 -10.29
CA ALA A 9 5.85 5.12 -10.06
C ALA A 9 6.81 6.23 -10.52
N PHE A 10 7.17 7.12 -9.61
CA PHE A 10 8.13 8.19 -9.85
C PHE A 10 9.52 7.59 -10.03
N PHE A 11 9.79 7.10 -11.24
CA PHE A 11 11.15 6.94 -11.76
C PHE A 11 11.73 8.34 -12.01
N GLY A 12 11.97 9.08 -10.92
CA GLY A 12 12.68 10.34 -10.94
C GLY A 12 14.02 10.14 -11.63
N ALA A 13 14.26 10.90 -12.70
CA ALA A 13 15.42 10.69 -13.57
C ALA A 13 16.71 10.72 -12.75
N ALA A 14 17.43 9.59 -12.76
CA ALA A 14 18.67 9.48 -12.00
C ALA A 14 19.70 10.49 -12.52
N PRO A 15 20.44 11.19 -11.63
CA PRO A 15 21.46 12.14 -12.05
C PRO A 15 22.55 11.39 -12.83
N ALA A 16 23.08 12.03 -13.88
CA ALA A 16 24.10 11.44 -14.74
C ALA A 16 25.33 11.03 -13.91
N GLY A 17 25.55 9.72 -13.77
CA GLY A 17 26.59 9.13 -12.91
C GLY A 17 26.08 8.17 -11.83
N ALA A 18 24.77 8.06 -11.60
CA ALA A 18 24.19 7.05 -10.71
C ALA A 18 24.46 5.61 -11.22
N GLN A 19 24.82 4.69 -10.32
CA GLN A 19 25.06 3.29 -10.67
C GLN A 19 23.74 2.53 -10.90
N PRO A 20 23.71 1.50 -11.79
CA PRO A 20 22.55 0.62 -11.93
C PRO A 20 22.16 0.00 -10.58
N GLY A 21 20.90 0.18 -10.17
CA GLY A 21 20.37 -0.26 -8.87
C GLY A 21 20.37 0.80 -7.76
N ALA A 22 21.04 1.95 -7.95
CA ALA A 22 20.95 3.07 -7.01
C ALA A 22 19.61 3.81 -7.17
N ILE A 23 18.61 3.45 -6.38
CA ILE A 23 17.39 4.27 -6.28
C ILE A 23 17.76 5.59 -5.60
N CYS A 24 17.52 6.71 -6.30
CA CYS A 24 17.76 8.03 -5.71
C CYS A 24 16.82 8.22 -4.51
N ALA A 25 17.34 8.81 -3.43
CA ALA A 25 16.55 9.05 -2.23
C ALA A 25 15.35 9.96 -2.58
N GLN A 26 14.12 9.45 -2.41
CA GLN A 26 12.90 10.19 -2.74
C GLN A 26 12.16 10.72 -1.51
N SER A 27 11.65 11.94 -1.63
CA SER A 27 10.55 12.45 -0.81
C SER A 27 9.30 12.43 -1.69
N GLY A 28 8.13 12.20 -1.10
CA GLY A 28 6.89 12.05 -1.86
C GLY A 28 5.65 12.48 -1.07
N VAL A 29 4.53 12.55 -1.79
CA VAL A 29 3.21 12.84 -1.24
C VAL A 29 2.21 11.84 -1.78
N VAL A 30 1.24 11.45 -0.95
CA VAL A 30 0.06 10.66 -1.35
C VAL A 30 -1.19 11.31 -0.79
N ALA A 31 -2.26 11.29 -1.58
CA ALA A 31 -3.59 11.73 -1.17
C ALA A 31 -4.53 10.53 -1.14
N GLY A 32 -5.29 10.39 -0.06
CA GLY A 32 -6.38 9.44 0.06
C GLY A 32 -7.71 10.08 -0.31
N GLY A 33 -8.79 9.67 0.37
CA GLY A 33 -10.12 10.26 0.20
C GLY A 33 -10.16 11.75 0.53
N ASP A 34 -9.99 12.08 1.81
CA ASP A 34 -10.04 13.46 2.34
C ASP A 34 -8.80 13.81 3.20
N HIS A 35 -7.71 13.08 3.01
CA HIS A 35 -6.44 13.24 3.74
C HIS A 35 -5.22 13.18 2.82
N THR A 36 -4.08 13.68 3.29
CA THR A 36 -2.82 13.73 2.54
C THR A 36 -1.65 13.47 3.47
N CYS A 37 -0.74 12.59 3.04
CA CYS A 37 0.49 12.25 3.74
C CYS A 37 1.72 12.62 2.90
N ALA A 38 2.76 13.10 3.56
CA ALA A 38 4.06 13.44 2.99
C ALA A 38 5.16 12.66 3.72
N PHE A 39 6.13 12.15 2.96
CA PHE A 39 7.30 11.44 3.48
C PHE A 39 8.58 12.01 2.88
N THR A 40 9.68 11.93 3.62
CA THR A 40 10.97 12.49 3.22
C THR A 40 12.10 11.46 3.24
N VAL A 41 13.20 11.78 2.55
CA VAL A 41 14.45 10.99 2.56
C VAL A 41 15.10 10.88 3.93
N LEU A 42 14.85 11.87 4.80
CA LEU A 42 15.26 11.86 6.21
C LEU A 42 14.23 11.12 7.08
N GLY A 43 13.26 10.46 6.45
CA GLY A 43 12.29 9.58 7.07
C GLY A 43 11.15 10.27 7.81
N ALA A 44 11.10 11.60 7.84
CA ALA A 44 9.97 12.30 8.45
C ALA A 44 8.68 11.96 7.68
N ALA A 45 7.75 11.30 8.38
CA ALA A 45 6.42 10.96 7.93
C ALA A 45 5.39 11.87 8.59
N MET A 46 4.58 12.56 7.80
CA MET A 46 3.57 13.51 8.29
C MET A 46 2.26 13.38 7.50
N CYS A 47 1.12 13.52 8.16
CA CYS A 47 -0.21 13.47 7.55
C CYS A 47 -1.10 14.63 8.01
N SER A 48 -2.12 14.96 7.21
CA SER A 48 -3.07 16.07 7.42
C SER A 48 -4.37 15.82 6.66
N GLY A 49 -5.44 16.57 6.96
CA GLY A 49 -6.79 16.41 6.39
C GLY A 49 -7.77 15.76 7.37
N ASP A 50 -8.73 14.96 6.89
CA ASP A 50 -9.63 14.20 7.77
C ASP A 50 -8.87 13.19 8.63
N ASN A 51 -9.36 12.99 9.85
CA ASN A 51 -8.87 12.02 10.81
C ASN A 51 -10.01 11.34 11.61
N GLN A 52 -11.25 11.33 11.09
CA GLN A 52 -12.41 10.71 11.74
C GLN A 52 -12.32 9.18 11.85
N PHE A 53 -11.33 8.55 11.20
CA PHE A 53 -11.04 7.11 11.30
C PHE A 53 -9.60 6.84 11.76
N GLY A 54 -8.82 7.88 12.13
CA GLY A 54 -7.43 7.73 12.56
C GLY A 54 -6.41 7.69 11.42
N GLN A 55 -6.80 8.00 10.17
CA GLN A 55 -5.96 7.87 8.98
C GLN A 55 -4.73 8.80 8.93
N VAL A 56 -4.66 9.82 9.79
CA VAL A 56 -3.44 10.62 10.01
C VAL A 56 -2.40 9.87 10.85
N GLY A 57 -2.83 8.85 11.62
CA GLY A 57 -1.95 7.96 12.38
C GLY A 57 -1.25 8.63 13.57
N ASN A 58 -1.75 9.77 14.05
CA ASN A 58 -1.16 10.53 15.14
C ASN A 58 -1.54 10.03 16.56
N GLY A 59 -2.34 8.96 16.67
CA GLY A 59 -2.84 8.42 17.94
C GLY A 59 -4.15 9.06 18.44
N ALA A 60 -4.79 9.93 17.64
CA ALA A 60 -6.05 10.59 17.99
C ALA A 60 -7.10 10.47 16.87
N ILE A 61 -8.35 10.83 17.19
CA ILE A 61 -9.44 11.02 16.22
C ILE A 61 -9.78 12.53 16.21
N SER A 62 -9.93 13.12 15.03
CA SER A 62 -10.42 14.49 14.89
C SER A 62 -11.13 14.70 13.54
N THR A 63 -12.03 15.67 13.46
CA THR A 63 -12.71 16.04 12.19
C THR A 63 -11.80 16.78 11.20
N SER A 64 -10.62 17.20 11.64
CA SER A 64 -9.57 17.77 10.80
C SER A 64 -8.22 17.74 11.52
N VAL A 65 -7.15 17.66 10.74
CA VAL A 65 -5.76 17.93 11.12
C VAL A 65 -5.23 18.92 10.07
N PRO A 66 -5.37 20.24 10.28
CA PRO A 66 -5.10 21.25 9.24
C PRO A 66 -3.61 21.57 9.06
N VAL A 67 -2.72 20.97 9.84
CA VAL A 67 -1.26 21.14 9.77
C VAL A 67 -0.61 19.76 9.70
N PRO A 68 0.35 19.50 8.78
CA PRO A 68 1.08 18.24 8.69
C PRO A 68 1.65 17.81 10.05
N THR A 69 1.07 16.75 10.60
CA THR A 69 1.37 16.20 11.93
C THR A 69 2.11 14.89 11.77
N ARG A 70 3.13 14.62 12.58
CA ARG A 70 3.88 13.36 12.51
C ARG A 70 2.97 12.15 12.74
N VAL A 71 3.20 11.09 11.97
CA VAL A 71 2.61 9.78 12.24
C VAL A 71 3.28 9.22 13.50
N SER A 72 2.48 8.83 14.50
CA SER A 72 2.97 8.28 15.76
C SER A 72 3.51 6.87 15.56
N GLY A 73 4.60 6.51 16.25
CA GLY A 73 5.20 5.16 16.15
C GLY A 73 6.03 4.89 14.89
N LEU A 74 5.85 5.63 13.78
CA LEU A 74 6.76 5.56 12.63
C LEU A 74 8.11 6.23 12.96
N MET A 75 9.01 5.48 13.61
CA MET A 75 10.43 5.78 13.53
C MET A 75 10.94 5.38 12.14
N PRO A 76 11.53 6.31 11.38
CA PRO A 76 12.25 5.92 10.19
C PRO A 76 13.64 5.39 10.56
N ALA A 77 13.90 4.11 10.29
CA ALA A 77 15.27 3.76 9.94
C ALA A 77 15.44 3.99 8.45
N THR A 78 16.05 5.12 8.08
CA THR A 78 16.83 5.16 6.83
C THR A 78 17.84 4.02 6.91
N ASN A 79 17.75 3.02 6.03
CA ASN A 79 18.48 1.75 6.14
C ASN A 79 19.99 1.85 5.83
N GLY A 80 20.60 3.03 6.00
CA GLY A 80 21.94 3.38 5.52
C GLY A 80 22.04 3.50 3.99
N ALA A 81 21.24 2.75 3.24
CA ALA A 81 21.27 2.64 1.78
C ALA A 81 20.30 3.58 1.03
N GLY A 82 19.73 4.58 1.71
CA GLY A 82 18.94 5.65 1.09
C GLY A 82 17.56 5.25 0.55
N GLN A 83 17.07 4.04 0.85
CA GLN A 83 15.73 3.62 0.42
C GLN A 83 14.66 4.41 1.22
N PRO A 84 13.72 5.10 0.54
CA PRO A 84 12.66 5.85 1.21
C PRO A 84 11.51 4.92 1.64
N PRO A 85 10.79 5.24 2.72
CA PRO A 85 9.55 4.54 3.07
C PRO A 85 8.46 4.89 2.03
N THR A 86 7.90 3.89 1.35
CA THR A 86 6.83 4.11 0.37
C THR A 86 5.47 4.16 1.07
N PHE A 87 4.74 5.27 0.92
CA PHE A 87 3.39 5.45 1.44
C PHE A 87 2.34 5.20 0.37
N VAL A 88 1.14 4.75 0.79
CA VAL A 88 -0.10 4.74 0.00
C VAL A 88 -1.27 5.14 0.90
N ALA A 89 -2.32 5.70 0.31
CA ALA A 89 -3.51 6.17 1.01
C ALA A 89 -4.77 5.71 0.26
N GLY A 90 -5.69 5.07 0.98
CA GLY A 90 -7.03 4.72 0.50
C GLY A 90 -8.05 5.80 0.85
N GLN A 91 -9.34 5.46 0.89
CA GLN A 91 -10.38 6.46 1.20
C GLN A 91 -10.26 6.91 2.66
N ARG A 92 -10.07 5.97 3.59
CA ARG A 92 -10.02 6.19 5.05
C ARG A 92 -8.94 5.41 5.80
N HIS A 93 -7.95 4.88 5.09
CA HIS A 93 -6.77 4.23 5.67
C HIS A 93 -5.49 4.66 4.93
N THR A 94 -4.36 4.48 5.59
CA THR A 94 -3.02 4.77 5.07
C THR A 94 -2.12 3.59 5.38
N CYS A 95 -1.21 3.25 4.47
CA CYS A 95 -0.17 2.26 4.71
C CYS A 95 1.20 2.79 4.29
N ALA A 96 2.25 2.31 4.93
CA ALA A 96 3.64 2.62 4.58
C ALA A 96 4.55 1.40 4.77
N ILE A 97 5.57 1.26 3.92
CA ILE A 97 6.63 0.27 4.12
C ILE A 97 7.69 0.87 5.06
N VAL A 98 7.94 0.18 6.18
CA VAL A 98 8.90 0.58 7.21
C VAL A 98 10.19 -0.24 7.08
N LEU A 99 11.30 0.43 7.38
CA LEU A 99 12.64 -0.14 7.35
C LEU A 99 13.26 -0.08 8.76
N PRO A 100 14.20 -1.00 9.10
CA PRO A 100 14.62 -2.15 8.30
C PRO A 100 13.55 -3.25 8.26
N GLY A 101 13.68 -4.21 7.34
CA GLY A 101 12.79 -5.37 7.25
C GLY A 101 11.70 -5.31 6.18
N MET A 102 11.49 -4.14 5.54
CA MET A 102 10.47 -3.94 4.50
C MET A 102 9.05 -4.28 4.95
N THR A 103 8.74 -4.03 6.23
CA THR A 103 7.47 -4.38 6.87
C THR A 103 6.39 -3.36 6.52
N PRO A 104 5.28 -3.74 5.86
CA PRO A 104 4.13 -2.86 5.70
C PRO A 104 3.45 -2.61 7.04
N MET A 105 3.13 -1.35 7.31
CA MET A 105 2.37 -0.90 8.47
C MET A 105 1.17 -0.09 7.97
N CYS A 106 -0.02 -0.36 8.47
CA CYS A 106 -1.26 0.33 8.09
C CYS A 106 -1.96 0.97 9.30
N TRP A 107 -2.76 2.02 9.07
CA TRP A 107 -3.58 2.70 10.08
C TRP A 107 -4.80 3.39 9.45
N GLY A 108 -5.74 3.82 10.27
CA GLY A 108 -7.04 4.35 9.85
C GLY A 108 -8.18 3.35 10.06
N ASP A 109 -9.16 3.36 9.15
CA ASP A 109 -10.30 2.44 9.19
C ASP A 109 -9.88 0.98 9.02
N ARG A 110 -10.52 0.08 9.79
CA ARG A 110 -10.41 -1.37 9.67
C ARG A 110 -11.77 -2.04 9.37
N GLY A 111 -12.80 -1.26 9.03
CA GLY A 111 -14.17 -1.75 8.78
C GLY A 111 -14.28 -2.85 7.72
N ALA A 112 -13.30 -2.98 6.81
CA ALA A 112 -13.21 -4.04 5.81
C ALA A 112 -11.97 -4.93 5.98
N GLY A 113 -11.19 -4.82 7.06
CA GLY A 113 -9.93 -5.56 7.24
C GLY A 113 -8.74 -4.98 6.45
N GLN A 114 -8.89 -3.80 5.85
CA GLN A 114 -7.92 -3.18 4.92
C GLN A 114 -6.56 -2.81 5.53
N LEU A 115 -6.41 -2.91 6.85
CA LEU A 115 -5.13 -2.75 7.55
C LEU A 115 -4.24 -4.00 7.50
N GLY A 116 -4.80 -5.18 7.19
CA GLY A 116 -4.01 -6.41 7.07
C GLY A 116 -3.43 -6.93 8.39
N ASP A 117 -3.91 -6.43 9.53
CA ASP A 117 -3.44 -6.76 10.89
C ASP A 117 -4.15 -7.98 11.49
N GLY A 118 -4.77 -8.81 10.65
CA GLY A 118 -5.53 -10.00 11.03
C GLY A 118 -6.91 -9.73 11.64
N GLN A 119 -7.26 -8.46 11.90
CA GLN A 119 -8.53 -8.06 12.54
C GLN A 119 -9.54 -7.48 11.52
N ILE A 120 -10.81 -7.42 11.91
CA ILE A 120 -11.87 -6.71 11.16
C ILE A 120 -12.70 -5.84 12.11
N GLY A 121 -13.10 -4.67 11.63
CA GLY A 121 -13.89 -3.71 12.40
C GLY A 121 -13.04 -2.78 13.29
N GLY A 122 -13.68 -1.67 13.70
CA GLY A 122 -13.00 -0.61 14.44
C GLY A 122 -11.94 0.11 13.62
N LEU A 123 -10.98 0.71 14.31
CA LEU A 123 -9.93 1.57 13.76
C LEU A 123 -8.56 1.14 14.26
N SER A 124 -7.49 1.64 13.65
CA SER A 124 -6.19 1.82 14.33
C SER A 124 -5.74 3.27 14.21
N LEU A 125 -5.55 3.94 15.35
CA LEU A 125 -5.14 5.36 15.40
C LEU A 125 -3.62 5.55 15.22
N THR A 126 -2.88 4.45 15.18
CA THR A 126 -1.43 4.36 14.97
C THR A 126 -1.11 3.21 14.01
N PRO A 127 0.05 3.21 13.36
CA PRO A 127 0.50 2.11 12.51
C PRO A 127 0.49 0.76 13.24
N VAL A 128 -0.07 -0.26 12.60
CA VAL A 128 -0.01 -1.67 12.99
C VAL A 128 0.55 -2.50 11.83
N PRO A 129 1.33 -3.57 12.10
CA PRO A 129 1.96 -4.35 11.05
C PRO A 129 0.95 -5.17 10.27
N VAL A 130 1.14 -5.23 8.95
CA VAL A 130 0.49 -6.25 8.11
C VAL A 130 1.09 -7.61 8.43
N VAL A 131 0.25 -8.61 8.59
CA VAL A 131 0.62 -10.02 8.81
C VAL A 131 0.11 -10.85 7.64
N ALA A 132 0.95 -11.69 7.03
CA ALA A 132 0.53 -12.56 5.92
C ALA A 132 -0.39 -13.70 6.40
N ASP A 133 -0.04 -14.30 7.53
CA ASP A 133 -0.67 -15.48 8.13
C ASP A 133 -0.06 -15.63 9.54
N PRO A 134 -0.79 -16.02 10.60
CA PRO A 134 -0.19 -16.36 11.89
C PRO A 134 0.94 -17.42 11.83
N ALA A 135 1.05 -18.23 10.78
CA ALA A 135 2.19 -19.13 10.56
C ALA A 135 3.37 -18.48 9.79
N HIS A 136 3.19 -17.31 9.16
CA HIS A 136 4.18 -16.69 8.26
C HIS A 136 4.37 -15.19 8.53
N ALA A 137 5.00 -14.88 9.68
CA ALA A 137 5.62 -13.57 9.92
C ALA A 137 7.16 -13.68 9.75
N PRO A 138 7.85 -12.66 9.19
CA PRO A 138 7.34 -11.39 8.70
C PRO A 138 6.79 -11.45 7.27
N PHE A 139 6.04 -10.41 6.87
CA PHE A 139 5.61 -10.16 5.49
C PHE A 139 6.41 -8.99 4.89
N PRO A 140 7.58 -9.23 4.24
CA PRO A 140 8.37 -8.18 3.62
C PRO A 140 7.83 -7.83 2.22
N ALA A 141 7.52 -6.56 1.98
CA ALA A 141 7.07 -6.06 0.68
C ALA A 141 7.83 -4.80 0.25
N PHE A 142 8.10 -4.67 -1.05
CA PHE A 142 8.88 -3.55 -1.60
C PHE A 142 8.02 -2.46 -2.27
N THR A 143 6.73 -2.72 -2.47
CA THR A 143 5.75 -1.73 -2.95
C THR A 143 4.34 -2.06 -2.45
N LEU A 144 3.49 -1.03 -2.39
CA LEU A 144 2.08 -1.10 -1.99
C LEU A 144 1.19 -0.38 -3.01
N ALA A 145 -0.09 -0.70 -3.00
CA ALA A 145 -1.18 0.05 -3.62
C ALA A 145 -2.39 0.05 -2.68
N ALA A 146 -3.19 1.13 -2.68
CA ALA A 146 -4.43 1.20 -1.91
C ALA A 146 -5.60 1.58 -2.82
N GLY A 147 -6.73 0.91 -2.64
CA GLY A 147 -8.04 1.32 -3.15
C GLY A 147 -8.86 1.99 -2.04
N ASP A 148 -10.16 2.18 -2.27
CA ASP A 148 -11.02 2.87 -1.29
C ASP A 148 -11.02 2.16 0.08
N SER A 149 -11.19 0.83 0.08
CA SER A 149 -11.28 -0.02 1.29
C SER A 149 -10.53 -1.35 1.14
N HIS A 150 -9.51 -1.41 0.29
CA HIS A 150 -8.61 -2.56 0.15
C HIS A 150 -7.17 -2.09 -0.07
N THR A 151 -6.21 -2.99 0.13
CA THR A 151 -4.77 -2.73 -0.02
C THR A 151 -4.13 -3.93 -0.73
N CYS A 152 -3.15 -3.67 -1.58
CA CYS A 152 -2.33 -4.69 -2.22
C CYS A 152 -0.84 -4.40 -2.00
N ALA A 153 -0.03 -5.45 -2.08
CA ALA A 153 1.43 -5.41 -1.99
C ALA A 153 2.05 -6.28 -3.08
N ILE A 154 3.34 -6.02 -3.37
CA ILE A 154 4.20 -7.03 -3.99
C ILE A 154 5.30 -7.39 -2.99
N ASP A 155 5.35 -8.67 -2.61
CA ASP A 155 6.32 -9.19 -1.66
C ASP A 155 7.73 -9.32 -2.28
N THR A 156 8.75 -9.57 -1.44
CA THR A 156 10.14 -9.75 -1.93
C THR A 156 10.35 -11.01 -2.79
N GLY A 157 9.37 -11.91 -2.86
CA GLY A 157 9.31 -13.04 -3.81
C GLY A 157 8.63 -12.71 -5.14
N LEU A 158 8.20 -11.45 -5.33
CA LEU A 158 7.45 -10.92 -6.49
C LEU A 158 5.99 -11.38 -6.60
N HIS A 159 5.39 -11.94 -5.55
CA HIS A 159 3.96 -12.30 -5.58
C HIS A 159 3.09 -11.08 -5.27
N VAL A 160 1.97 -10.94 -5.99
CA VAL A 160 0.94 -9.93 -5.71
C VAL A 160 0.00 -10.50 -4.65
N GLN A 161 -0.16 -9.78 -3.53
CA GLN A 161 -1.07 -10.17 -2.46
C GLN A 161 -1.96 -8.98 -2.06
N CYS A 162 -3.26 -9.21 -1.89
CA CYS A 162 -4.26 -8.17 -1.63
C CYS A 162 -5.15 -8.54 -0.42
N TRP A 163 -5.63 -7.54 0.32
CA TRP A 163 -6.49 -7.72 1.49
C TRP A 163 -7.46 -6.55 1.66
N GLY A 164 -8.50 -6.72 2.48
CA GLY A 164 -9.57 -5.75 2.66
C GLY A 164 -10.83 -6.10 1.88
N ASP A 165 -11.54 -5.10 1.36
CA ASP A 165 -12.87 -5.27 0.76
C ASP A 165 -12.87 -6.15 -0.51
N ASP A 166 -13.71 -7.19 -0.53
CA ASP A 166 -13.82 -8.13 -1.66
C ASP A 166 -15.26 -8.33 -2.19
N ARG A 167 -16.20 -7.49 -1.76
CA ARG A 167 -17.62 -7.52 -2.19
C ARG A 167 -17.85 -7.66 -3.70
N VAL A 168 -16.94 -7.17 -4.54
CA VAL A 168 -16.97 -7.28 -6.00
C VAL A 168 -15.72 -7.93 -6.62
N GLY A 169 -14.96 -8.73 -5.85
CA GLY A 169 -13.75 -9.41 -6.35
C GLY A 169 -12.57 -8.47 -6.58
N GLN A 170 -12.27 -7.58 -5.63
CA GLN A 170 -11.19 -6.58 -5.79
C GLN A 170 -9.80 -7.19 -5.53
N LEU A 171 -9.75 -8.29 -4.78
CA LEU A 171 -8.49 -8.94 -4.42
C LEU A 171 -7.99 -9.90 -5.51
N GLY A 172 -8.85 -10.20 -6.50
CA GLY A 172 -8.49 -10.90 -7.73
C GLY A 172 -8.25 -12.41 -7.60
N ASP A 173 -8.35 -12.99 -6.41
CA ASP A 173 -7.99 -14.39 -6.07
C ASP A 173 -8.84 -15.51 -6.76
N GLY A 174 -9.74 -15.12 -7.67
CA GLY A 174 -10.69 -16.00 -8.35
C GLY A 174 -11.98 -16.28 -7.57
N ARG A 175 -12.13 -15.74 -6.36
CA ARG A 175 -13.32 -15.83 -5.50
C ARG A 175 -14.03 -14.47 -5.51
N SER A 176 -15.32 -14.47 -5.20
CA SER A 176 -16.10 -13.23 -5.00
C SER A 176 -17.49 -13.54 -4.42
N GLY A 177 -18.09 -12.54 -3.76
CA GLY A 177 -19.47 -12.58 -3.28
C GLY A 177 -19.69 -13.46 -2.04
N ALA A 178 -20.93 -13.44 -1.53
CA ALA A 178 -21.29 -14.00 -0.22
C ALA A 178 -21.23 -15.55 -0.09
N GLY A 179 -20.74 -16.26 -1.11
CA GLY A 179 -20.42 -17.69 -1.06
C GLY A 179 -18.93 -18.00 -0.93
N ALA A 180 -18.05 -17.00 -1.07
CA ALA A 180 -16.63 -17.15 -0.76
C ALA A 180 -16.44 -17.25 0.76
N SER A 181 -15.56 -18.16 1.21
CA SER A 181 -15.28 -18.38 2.64
C SER A 181 -14.46 -17.26 3.31
N SER A 182 -14.32 -16.11 2.65
CA SER A 182 -13.75 -14.90 3.22
C SER A 182 -14.49 -13.68 2.66
N ALA A 183 -15.50 -13.22 3.40
CA ALA A 183 -16.06 -11.90 3.18
C ALA A 183 -15.07 -10.88 3.76
N ASN A 184 -14.17 -10.42 2.89
CA ASN A 184 -13.07 -9.48 3.18
C ASN A 184 -11.95 -10.08 4.05
N PRO A 185 -10.93 -10.74 3.47
CA PRO A 185 -9.81 -11.27 4.22
C PRO A 185 -9.02 -10.16 4.91
N THR A 186 -8.73 -10.40 6.19
CA THR A 186 -7.99 -9.51 7.11
C THR A 186 -6.48 -9.72 7.04
N PHE A 187 -6.04 -10.56 6.10
CA PHE A 187 -4.67 -10.96 5.80
C PHE A 187 -4.48 -10.89 4.27
N PRO A 188 -3.28 -10.59 3.75
CA PRO A 188 -2.93 -10.73 2.34
C PRO A 188 -3.33 -12.11 1.77
N VAL A 189 -4.13 -12.13 0.71
CA VAL A 189 -4.38 -13.32 -0.11
C VAL A 189 -3.72 -13.15 -1.48
N ALA A 190 -3.16 -14.23 -2.01
CA ALA A 190 -2.47 -14.20 -3.30
C ALA A 190 -3.45 -13.99 -4.47
N ALA A 191 -3.20 -12.96 -5.27
CA ALA A 191 -3.83 -12.81 -6.57
C ALA A 191 -3.16 -13.75 -7.59
N PRO A 192 -3.85 -14.22 -8.64
CA PRO A 192 -3.23 -14.99 -9.72
C PRO A 192 -2.13 -14.16 -10.39
N SER A 193 -0.97 -14.76 -10.64
CA SER A 193 0.14 -14.04 -11.26
C SER A 193 -0.23 -13.57 -12.66
N ILE A 194 0.16 -12.34 -13.01
CA ILE A 194 0.08 -11.85 -14.40
C ILE A 194 1.02 -12.63 -15.34
N LEU A 195 1.95 -13.44 -14.80
CA LEU A 195 2.77 -14.39 -15.54
C LEU A 195 2.05 -15.73 -15.80
N ASP A 196 1.06 -16.08 -14.97
CA ASP A 196 0.22 -17.28 -15.13
C ASP A 196 -1.07 -16.98 -15.91
N ALA A 197 -1.40 -15.70 -16.10
CA ALA A 197 -2.42 -15.28 -17.05
C ALA A 197 -2.06 -15.82 -18.45
N PRO A 198 -2.96 -16.54 -19.15
CA PRO A 198 -2.67 -17.05 -20.48
C PRO A 198 -2.37 -15.86 -21.39
N ALA A 199 -1.12 -15.80 -21.87
CA ALA A 199 -0.60 -14.63 -22.56
C ALA A 199 -1.58 -14.15 -23.63
N ILE A 200 -1.97 -12.87 -23.56
CA ILE A 200 -2.90 -12.28 -24.52
C ILE A 200 -2.26 -12.39 -25.90
N GLY A 201 -2.73 -13.38 -26.66
CA GLY A 201 -2.20 -13.69 -27.98
C GLY A 201 -2.43 -12.51 -28.90
N LEU A 202 -1.38 -11.75 -29.17
CA LEU A 202 -1.36 -10.72 -30.20
C LEU A 202 -1.65 -11.39 -31.55
N ALA A 203 -2.94 -11.43 -31.92
CA ALA A 203 -3.42 -12.06 -33.13
C ALA A 203 -2.64 -11.51 -34.33
N GLY A 204 -1.96 -12.40 -35.05
CA GLY A 204 -0.78 -12.08 -35.84
C GLY A 204 -1.02 -11.11 -37.01
N GLY A 205 -0.97 -9.81 -36.72
CA GLY A 205 -0.84 -8.76 -37.73
C GLY A 205 0.50 -8.87 -38.45
N LYS A 206 0.49 -9.41 -39.67
CA LYS A 206 1.69 -9.52 -40.50
C LYS A 206 2.23 -8.14 -40.88
N VAL A 207 3.22 -7.66 -40.15
CA VAL A 207 4.05 -6.53 -40.58
C VAL A 207 4.92 -7.01 -41.75
N ARG A 208 4.50 -6.68 -42.99
CA ARG A 208 5.44 -6.58 -44.10
C ARG A 208 6.15 -5.23 -43.98
N LEU A 209 7.47 -5.29 -43.78
CA LEU A 209 8.35 -4.17 -44.14
C LEU A 209 8.62 -4.23 -45.65
N PRO A 210 8.98 -3.09 -46.29
CA PRO A 210 9.35 -3.04 -47.71
C PRO A 210 10.66 -3.77 -48.01
#